data_AF-A0A954IAM4-F1
#
_entry.id   AF-A0A954IAM4-F1
#
_cell.length_a   1.000
_cell.length_b   1.000
_cell.length_c   1.000
_cell.angle_alpha   90.00
_cell.angle_beta   90.00
_cell.angle_gamma   90.00
#
_symmetry.space_group_name_H-M   'P 1'
#
loop_
_entity.id
_entity.type
_entity.pdbx_description
1 polymer ?
#
loop_
_entity_poly.entity_id
_entity_poly.type
_entity_poly.pdbx_seq_one_letter_code
_entity_poly.pdbx_strand_id
1 'polypeptide(L)' 'MIQRPVCPICRNSLPEQPEAAQRHFPFCSDRCRKVDLFRWWDGKYAVVEQLSPDEAALMQLEGEIPMATPDDE' A
#
# COMPACT_ATOMS: atom_id res chain seq x y z
N MET A 1 -22.15 -14.09 2.37
CA MET A 1 -22.45 -13.84 0.94
C MET A 1 -21.14 -13.48 0.26
N ILE A 2 -20.69 -14.24 -0.74
CA ILE A 2 -19.43 -13.94 -1.45
C ILE A 2 -19.75 -12.93 -2.55
N GLN A 3 -19.16 -11.74 -2.46
CA GLN A 3 -19.33 -10.67 -3.45
C GLN A 3 -18.50 -10.96 -4.71
N ARG A 4 -19.04 -10.59 -5.88
CA ARG A 4 -18.29 -10.69 -7.13
C ARG A 4 -17.09 -9.74 -7.12
N PRO A 5 -15.89 -10.19 -7.51
CA PRO A 5 -14.71 -9.34 -7.49
C PRO A 5 -14.77 -8.31 -8.62
N VAL A 6 -14.29 -7.11 -8.33
CA VAL A 6 -14.18 -5.98 -9.28
C VAL A 6 -12.72 -5.53 -9.34
N CYS A 7 -12.33 -4.88 -10.44
CA CYS A 7 -10.99 -4.34 -10.57
C CYS A 7 -10.74 -3.25 -9.50
N PRO A 8 -9.67 -3.34 -8.69
CA PRO A 8 -9.41 -2.37 -7.62
C PRO A 8 -9.03 -0.97 -8.14
N ILE A 9 -8.65 -0.86 -9.42
CA ILE A 9 -8.22 0.40 -10.03
C ILE A 9 -9.38 1.17 -10.68
N CYS A 10 -10.25 0.47 -11.42
CA CYS A 10 -11.31 1.11 -12.21
C CYS A 10 -12.72 0.66 -11.86
N ARG A 11 -12.87 -0.34 -10.98
CA ARG A 11 -14.16 -0.92 -10.54
C ARG A 11 -14.97 -1.66 -11.62
N ASN A 12 -14.39 -1.92 -12.78
CA ASN A 12 -15.02 -2.81 -13.77
C ASN A 12 -15.17 -4.24 -13.24
N SER A 13 -16.27 -4.90 -13.61
CA SER A 13 -16.52 -6.31 -13.30
C SER A 13 -15.40 -7.19 -13.83
N LEU A 14 -14.95 -8.13 -12.99
CA LEU A 14 -14.00 -9.16 -13.40
C LEU A 14 -14.77 -10.39 -13.92
N PRO A 15 -14.15 -11.18 -14.82
CA PRO A 15 -14.72 -12.45 -15.24
C PRO A 15 -14.92 -13.40 -14.06
N GLU A 16 -15.99 -14.20 -14.13
CA GLU A 16 -16.41 -15.10 -13.06
C GLU A 16 -15.40 -16.22 -12.78
N GLN A 17 -14.64 -16.61 -13.80
CA GLN A 17 -13.59 -17.63 -13.71
C GLN A 17 -12.22 -16.94 -13.77
N PRO A 18 -11.51 -16.81 -12.63
CA PRO A 18 -10.20 -16.17 -12.57
C PRO A 18 -9.15 -16.93 -13.40
N GLU A 19 -9.30 -18.25 -13.53
CA GLU A 19 -8.36 -19.11 -14.27
C GLU A 19 -8.33 -18.78 -15.78
N ALA A 20 -9.45 -18.36 -16.36
CA ALA A 20 -9.49 -17.88 -17.75
C ALA A 20 -8.87 -16.48 -17.92
N ALA A 21 -8.67 -15.73 -16.82
CA ALA A 21 -8.22 -14.34 -16.80
C ALA A 21 -6.85 -14.14 -16.14
N GLN A 22 -6.08 -15.23 -15.96
CA GLN A 22 -4.85 -15.28 -15.16
C GLN A 22 -3.81 -14.21 -15.48
N ARG A 23 -3.73 -13.69 -16.72
CA ARG A 23 -2.66 -12.75 -17.10
C ARG A 23 -2.67 -11.45 -16.29
N HIS A 24 -3.85 -10.98 -15.89
CA HIS A 24 -4.00 -9.67 -15.26
C HIS A 24 -4.83 -9.67 -13.98
N PHE A 25 -5.50 -10.77 -13.62
CA PHE A 25 -6.23 -10.88 -12.36
C PHE A 25 -5.30 -10.49 -11.17
N PRO A 26 -5.73 -9.65 -10.21
CA PRO A 26 -7.10 -9.15 -9.94
C PRO A 26 -7.49 -7.87 -10.71
N PHE A 27 -6.78 -7.48 -11.77
CA PHE A 27 -7.08 -6.32 -12.60
C PHE A 27 -7.81 -6.70 -13.90
N CYS A 28 -8.59 -5.77 -14.45
CA CYS A 28 -9.30 -6.01 -15.71
C CYS A 28 -8.41 -5.91 -16.96
N SER A 29 -7.18 -5.41 -16.85
CA SER A 29 -6.26 -5.18 -17.97
C SER A 29 -4.82 -4.91 -17.49
N ASP A 30 -3.84 -5.05 -18.41
CA ASP A 30 -2.45 -4.66 -18.17
C ASP A 30 -2.30 -3.18 -17.79
N ARG A 31 -3.12 -2.29 -18.36
CA ARG A 31 -3.15 -0.86 -18.01
C ARG A 31 -3.44 -0.67 -16.52
N CYS A 32 -4.46 -1.34 -15.98
CA CYS A 32 -4.82 -1.22 -14.57
C CYS A 32 -3.72 -1.76 -13.66
N ARG A 33 -3.11 -2.90 -14.02
CA ARG A 33 -1.94 -3.45 -13.30
C ARG A 33 -0.78 -2.45 -13.22
N LYS A 34 -0.45 -1.78 -14.32
CA LYS A 34 0.62 -0.78 -14.37
C LYS A 34 0.31 0.47 -13.56
N VAL A 35 -0.94 0.93 -13.55
CA VAL A 35 -1.38 2.04 -12.71
C VAL A 35 -1.24 1.71 -11.23
N ASP A 36 -1.62 0.50 -10.82
CA ASP A 36 -1.42 0.04 -9.45
C ASP A 36 0.06 0.05 -9.06
N LEU A 37 0.92 -0.52 -9.91
CA LEU A 37 2.37 -0.52 -9.71
C LEU A 37 2.94 0.91 -9.56
N PHE A 38 2.48 1.86 -10.39
CA PHE A 38 2.90 3.25 -10.26
C PHE A 38 2.46 3.85 -8.91
N ARG A 39 1.24 3.56 -8.44
CA ARG A 39 0.78 4.03 -7.12
C ARG A 39 1.59 3.46 -5.97
N TRP A 40 2.03 2.21 -6.07
CA TRP A 40 2.99 1.62 -5.13
C TRP A 40 4.31 2.37 -5.15
N TRP A 41 4.87 2.58 -6.34
CA TRP A 41 6.13 3.30 -6.50
C TRP A 41 6.07 4.75 -6.00
N ASP A 42 4.95 5.43 -6.25
CA ASP A 42 4.70 6.83 -5.86
C ASP A 42 4.26 6.96 -4.39
N GLY A 43 4.34 5.88 -3.59
CA GLY A 43 4.03 5.89 -2.16
C GLY A 43 2.57 6.24 -1.82
N LYS A 44 1.63 5.99 -2.74
CA LYS A 44 0.20 6.34 -2.55
C LYS A 44 -0.55 5.36 -1.65
N TYR A 45 0.02 4.21 -1.35
CA TYR A 45 -0.55 3.24 -0.42
C TYR A 45 0.10 3.41 0.94
N ALA A 46 -0.71 3.77 1.94
CA ALA A 46 -0.30 3.91 3.33
C ALA A 46 -1.33 3.24 4.23
N VAL A 47 -0.85 2.51 5.23
CA VAL A 47 -1.66 2.09 6.37
C VAL A 47 -1.53 3.20 7.39
N VAL A 48 -2.59 3.97 7.57
CA VAL A 48 -2.63 5.08 8.51
C VAL A 48 -3.37 4.65 9.76
N GLU A 49 -2.77 4.94 10.92
CA GLU A 49 -3.37 4.75 12.23
C GLU A 49 -3.34 6.08 12.97
N GLN A 50 -4.37 6.35 13.76
CA GLN A 50 -4.36 7.51 14.63
C GLN A 50 -3.62 7.16 15.91
N LEU A 51 -2.57 7.91 16.21
CA LEU A 51 -1.82 7.75 17.45
C LEU A 51 -2.61 8.35 18.62
N SER A 52 -2.57 7.68 19.76
CA SER A 52 -2.93 8.29 21.03
C SER A 52 -1.93 9.39 21.42
N PRO A 53 -2.29 10.32 22.33
CA PRO A 53 -1.38 11.35 22.79
C PRO A 53 -0.06 10.79 23.35
N ASP A 54 -0.14 9.67 24.07
CA ASP A 54 1.02 9.02 24.69
C ASP A 54 1.93 8.39 23.64
N GLU A 55 1.37 7.71 22.63
CA GLU A 55 2.14 7.15 21.50
C GLU A 55 2.80 8.25 20.67
N ALA A 56 2.09 9.35 20.42
CA ALA A 56 2.64 10.50 19.71
C ALA A 56 3.78 11.18 20.49
N ALA A 57 3.69 11.24 21.81
CA ALA A 57 4.76 11.75 22.67
C ALA A 57 5.98 10.82 22.64
N LEU A 58 5.79 9.49 22.68
CA LEU A 58 6.87 8.51 22.60
C LEU A 58 7.63 8.58 21.27
N MET A 59 6.94 8.68 20.12
CA MET A 59 7.60 8.78 18.81
C MET A 59 8.42 10.07 18.64
N GLN A 60 8.06 11.16 19.32
CA GLN A 60 8.84 12.40 19.31
C GLN A 60 10.17 12.25 20.06
N LEU A 61 10.20 11.47 21.14
CA LEU A 61 11.41 11.23 21.93
C LEU A 61 12.42 10.34 21.20
N GLU A 62 11.95 9.39 20.37
CA GLU A 62 12.80 8.51 19.56
C GLU A 62 13.46 9.24 18.36
N GLY A 63 12.89 10.34 17.89
CA GLY A 63 13.49 11.20 16.85
C GLY A 63 14.72 11.99 17.33
N GLU A 64 14.92 12.08 18.64
CA GLU A 64 16.02 12.80 19.28
C GLU A 64 17.26 11.92 19.56
N ILE A 65 17.27 10.63 19.16
CA ILE A 65 18.47 9.80 19.26
C ILE A 65 19.58 10.54 18.50
N PRO A 66 20.64 11.03 19.18
CA PRO A 66 21.74 11.65 18.49
C PRO A 66 22.25 10.60 17.51
N MET A 67 22.40 10.94 16.23
CA MET A 67 23.30 10.19 15.38
C MET A 67 24.62 10.18 16.15
N ALA A 68 24.95 9.07 16.81
CA ALA A 68 26.26 8.88 17.36
C ALA A 68 27.16 8.87 16.13
N THR A 69 27.75 10.02 15.82
CA THR A 69 28.84 10.10 14.87
C THR A 69 29.92 9.21 15.47
N PRO A 70 30.29 8.09 14.83
CA PRO A 70 31.48 7.39 15.25
C PRO A 70 32.63 8.28 14.81
N ASP A 71 33.13 9.15 15.68
CA ASP A 71 34.49 9.73 15.69
C ASP A 71 34.58 10.96 16.62
N ASP A 72 34.71 10.74 17.93
CA ASP A 72 35.49 11.64 18.80
C ASP A 72 36.03 10.82 20.00
N GLU A 73 37.30 10.43 19.85
CA GLU A 73 38.26 9.70 20.73
C GLU A 73 38.02 8.23 21.11
#